data_AF-A0A9X8QM65-F1
#
_entry.id   AF-A0A9X8QM65-F1
#
_cell.length_a   1.000
_cell.length_b   1.000
_cell.length_c   1.000
_cell.angle_alpha   90.00
_cell.angle_beta   90.00
_cell.angle_gamma   90.00
#
_symmetry.space_group_name_H-M   'P 1'
#
loop_
_entity.id
_entity.type
_entity.pdbx_description
1 polymer ?
#
loop_
_entity_poly.entity_id
_entity_poly.type
_entity_poly.pdbx_seq_one_letter_code
_entity_poly.pdbx_strand_id
1 'polypeptide(L)'
;EEYEEEYADVEIRDGVAVQVIKTRTATRNVIDTLSVVDESGNPVMETKKEVYLEEVTDADGNTSSVPATREVEVQKTITVPRMQKIQEPVYGDETTFDSGKRTHFGMIAQQVKEAMAAVGIDDFAGWTLADAENPDSRQGLRYEQFIPVLINAVKELSAQVKELQQRS
;
A
#
# COMPACT_ATOMS: atom_id res chain seq x y z
N GLU A 1 -15.24 -23.83 -2.54
CA GLU A 1 -15.33 -24.16 -1.10
C GLU A 1 -15.71 -22.91 -0.32
N GLU A 2 -16.82 -22.94 0.43
CA GLU A 2 -17.13 -21.93 1.46
C GLU A 2 -16.34 -22.20 2.73
N TYR A 3 -15.68 -21.17 3.25
CA TYR A 3 -14.96 -21.19 4.52
C TYR A 3 -15.30 -19.93 5.32
N GLU A 4 -15.25 -20.03 6.64
CA GLU A 4 -15.41 -18.91 7.54
C GLU A 4 -14.04 -18.27 7.76
N GLU A 5 -13.93 -16.99 7.40
CA GLU A 5 -12.76 -16.17 7.62
C GLU A 5 -13.02 -15.31 8.86
N GLU A 6 -12.21 -15.50 9.88
CA GLU A 6 -12.13 -14.58 11.00
C GLU A 6 -11.33 -13.35 10.55
N TYR A 7 -11.95 -12.18 10.63
CA TYR A 7 -11.32 -10.91 10.37
C TYR A 7 -11.39 -10.05 11.63
N ALA A 8 -10.30 -9.35 11.95
CA ALA A 8 -10.32 -8.40 13.03
C ALA A 8 -11.05 -7.12 12.59
N ASP A 9 -12.13 -6.79 13.29
CA ASP A 9 -12.83 -5.52 13.13
C ASP A 9 -12.55 -4.65 14.36
N VAL A 10 -12.49 -3.33 14.18
CA VAL A 10 -12.19 -2.41 15.29
C VAL A 10 -13.47 -1.68 15.66
N GLU A 11 -13.99 -1.99 16.84
CA GLU A 11 -15.15 -1.31 17.42
C GLU A 11 -14.71 -0.31 18.49
N ILE A 12 -15.27 0.90 18.47
CA ILE A 12 -15.05 1.87 19.53
C ILE A 12 -16.06 1.59 20.65
N ARG A 13 -15.56 1.18 21.82
CA ARG A 13 -16.36 1.01 23.05
C ARG A 13 -15.79 1.94 24.12
N ASP A 14 -16.63 2.80 24.66
CA ASP A 14 -16.26 3.78 25.71
C ASP A 14 -15.03 4.65 25.35
N GLY A 15 -14.92 5.05 24.09
CA GLY A 15 -13.81 5.90 23.60
C GLY A 15 -12.48 5.16 23.44
N VAL A 16 -12.46 3.84 23.65
CA VAL A 16 -11.30 2.97 23.42
C VAL A 16 -11.58 2.08 22.21
N ALA A 17 -10.65 2.05 21.26
CA ALA A 17 -10.71 1.12 20.14
C ALA A 17 -10.38 -0.29 20.65
N VAL A 18 -11.33 -1.22 20.56
CA VAL A 18 -11.17 -2.61 20.96
C VAL A 18 -11.24 -3.48 19.71
N GLN A 19 -10.20 -4.28 19.48
CA GLN A 19 -10.18 -5.26 18.40
C GLN A 19 -11.16 -6.39 18.73
N VAL A 20 -12.13 -6.62 17.86
CA VAL A 20 -13.14 -7.67 17.98
C VAL A 20 -13.00 -8.59 16.78
N ILE A 21 -12.73 -9.86 17.04
CA ILE A 21 -12.66 -10.89 16.01
C ILE A 21 -14.10 -11.19 15.55
N LYS A 22 -14.37 -10.99 14.26
CA LYS A 22 -15.66 -11.29 13.63
C LYS A 22 -15.47 -12.32 12.53
N THR A 23 -16.49 -13.11 12.28
CA THR A 23 -16.44 -14.18 11.30
C THR A 23 -17.31 -13.83 10.10
N ARG A 24 -16.78 -13.97 8.87
CA ARG A 24 -17.51 -13.84 7.62
C ARG A 24 -17.30 -15.07 6.73
N THR A 25 -18.35 -15.53 6.06
CA THR A 25 -18.26 -16.62 5.08
C THR A 25 -17.72 -16.11 3.73
N ALA A 26 -16.70 -16.77 3.19
CA ALA A 26 -16.06 -16.50 1.89
C ALA A 26 -15.90 -17.80 1.07
N THR A 27 -15.70 -17.70 -0.25
CA THR A 27 -15.61 -18.88 -1.14
C THR A 27 -14.35 -18.85 -2.01
N ARG A 28 -13.58 -19.95 -2.10
CA ARG A 28 -12.42 -20.12 -3.01
C ARG A 28 -12.50 -21.36 -3.90
N ASN A 29 -11.81 -21.36 -5.05
CA ASN A 29 -11.79 -22.46 -6.02
C ASN A 29 -10.53 -23.33 -5.84
N VAL A 30 -10.67 -24.66 -5.72
CA VAL A 30 -9.57 -25.63 -5.54
C VAL A 30 -9.49 -26.54 -6.77
N ILE A 31 -8.28 -26.78 -7.31
CA ILE A 31 -8.08 -27.55 -8.56
C ILE A 31 -6.95 -28.58 -8.41
N ASP A 32 -7.17 -29.80 -8.93
CA ASP A 32 -6.25 -30.94 -9.06
C ASP A 32 -5.72 -31.09 -10.47
N THR A 33 -4.49 -31.57 -10.65
CA THR A 33 -3.94 -31.94 -11.96
C THR A 33 -3.77 -33.46 -12.05
N LEU A 34 -4.53 -34.12 -12.93
CA LEU A 34 -4.45 -35.57 -13.18
C LEU A 34 -3.67 -35.85 -14.46
N SER A 35 -2.79 -36.86 -14.46
CA SER A 35 -2.12 -37.32 -15.69
C SER A 35 -3.10 -38.02 -16.63
N VAL A 36 -3.03 -37.70 -17.92
CA VAL A 36 -3.83 -38.33 -18.97
C VAL A 36 -3.17 -39.65 -19.31
N VAL A 37 -3.91 -40.76 -19.21
CA VAL A 37 -3.46 -42.09 -19.60
C VAL A 37 -4.13 -42.55 -20.88
N ASP A 38 -3.43 -43.36 -21.68
CA ASP A 38 -3.99 -44.01 -22.87
C ASP A 38 -4.87 -45.22 -22.50
N GLU A 39 -5.49 -45.85 -23.50
CA GLU A 39 -6.38 -47.03 -23.31
C GLU A 39 -5.67 -48.24 -22.68
N SER A 40 -4.33 -48.26 -22.68
CA SER A 40 -3.50 -49.29 -22.05
C SER A 40 -2.99 -48.90 -20.65
N GLY A 41 -3.37 -47.72 -20.15
CA GLY A 41 -3.01 -47.22 -18.83
C GLY A 41 -1.62 -46.58 -18.76
N ASN A 42 -0.94 -46.35 -19.88
CA ASN A 42 0.35 -45.65 -19.89
C ASN A 42 0.14 -44.13 -19.97
N PRO A 43 0.98 -43.31 -19.33
CA PRO A 43 0.87 -41.84 -19.41
C PRO A 43 1.04 -41.34 -20.85
N VAL A 44 0.12 -40.50 -21.31
CA VAL A 44 0.24 -39.80 -22.58
C VAL A 44 1.29 -38.69 -22.42
N MET A 45 2.34 -38.74 -23.25
CA MET A 45 3.40 -37.74 -23.27
C MET A 45 3.04 -36.58 -24.21
N GLU A 46 3.45 -35.37 -23.86
CA GLU A 46 3.33 -34.15 -24.67
C GLU A 46 4.67 -33.41 -24.70
N THR A 47 5.09 -32.98 -25.89
CA THR A 47 6.33 -32.21 -26.06
C THR A 47 6.09 -30.75 -25.72
N LYS A 48 6.76 -30.25 -24.68
CA LYS A 48 6.67 -28.85 -24.24
C LYS A 48 8.00 -28.14 -24.43
N LYS A 49 7.93 -26.89 -24.91
CA LYS A 49 9.08 -25.98 -24.94
C LYS A 49 9.29 -25.39 -23.56
N GLU A 50 10.36 -25.80 -22.90
CA GLU A 50 10.77 -25.32 -21.58
C GLU A 50 11.87 -24.27 -21.75
N VAL A 51 11.64 -23.07 -21.21
CA VAL A 51 12.64 -22.01 -21.16
C VAL A 51 13.45 -22.18 -19.88
N TYR A 52 14.77 -22.27 -20.01
CA TYR A 52 15.70 -22.38 -18.89
C TYR A 52 16.82 -21.35 -19.02
N LEU A 53 17.51 -21.07 -17.92
CA LEU A 53 18.68 -20.20 -17.92
C LEU A 53 19.92 -21.06 -18.17
N GLU A 54 20.62 -20.78 -19.27
CA GLU A 54 21.91 -21.37 -19.57
C GLU A 54 23.01 -20.43 -19.09
N GLU A 55 23.96 -20.95 -18.33
CA GLU A 55 25.12 -20.19 -17.88
C GLU A 55 26.16 -20.18 -19.00
N VAL A 56 26.46 -18.98 -19.51
CA VAL A 56 27.49 -18.78 -20.53
C VAL A 56 28.59 -17.97 -19.89
N THR A 57 29.80 -18.55 -19.88
CA THR A 57 31.00 -17.87 -19.40
C THR A 57 31.74 -17.26 -20.58
N ASP A 58 32.03 -15.97 -20.51
CA ASP A 58 32.82 -15.28 -21.52
C ASP A 58 34.32 -15.63 -21.41
N ALA A 59 35.12 -15.19 -22.39
CA ALA A 59 36.57 -15.45 -22.42
C ALA A 59 37.33 -14.78 -21.26
N ASP A 60 36.71 -13.79 -20.59
CA ASP A 60 37.26 -13.05 -19.47
C ASP A 60 36.91 -13.69 -18.11
N GLY A 61 36.14 -14.79 -18.12
CA GLY A 61 35.80 -15.58 -16.93
C GLY A 61 34.52 -15.15 -16.21
N ASN A 62 33.72 -14.25 -16.80
CA ASN A 62 32.44 -13.82 -16.22
C ASN A 62 31.30 -14.70 -16.74
N THR A 63 30.52 -15.27 -15.82
CA THR A 63 29.35 -16.09 -16.14
C THR A 63 28.08 -15.23 -16.17
N SER A 64 27.33 -15.31 -17.26
CA SER A 64 26.02 -14.66 -17.41
C SER A 64 24.95 -15.70 -17.74
N SER A 65 23.79 -15.60 -17.08
CA SER A 65 22.63 -16.45 -17.36
C SER A 65 21.84 -15.90 -18.55
N VAL A 66 21.76 -16.64 -19.65
CA VAL A 66 20.96 -16.29 -20.82
C VAL A 66 19.75 -17.23 -20.96
N PRO A 67 18.56 -16.75 -21.37
CA PRO A 67 17.41 -17.61 -21.58
C PRO A 67 17.59 -18.48 -22.83
N ALA A 68 17.60 -19.79 -22.65
CA ALA A 68 17.60 -20.81 -23.70
C ALA A 68 16.30 -21.62 -23.66
N THR A 69 15.94 -22.31 -24.75
CA THR A 69 14.73 -23.13 -24.82
C THR A 69 15.09 -24.55 -25.26
N ARG A 70 14.56 -25.55 -24.56
CA ARG A 70 14.66 -26.97 -24.97
C ARG A 70 13.28 -27.59 -25.08
N GLU A 71 13.17 -28.60 -25.92
CA GLU A 71 11.97 -29.44 -26.01
C GLU A 71 12.11 -30.60 -25.03
N VAL A 72 11.14 -30.74 -24.13
CA VAL A 72 11.09 -31.83 -23.15
C VAL A 72 9.77 -32.56 -23.32
N GLU A 73 9.82 -33.89 -23.36
CA GLU A 73 8.62 -34.73 -23.28
C GLU A 73 8.17 -34.82 -21.82
N VAL A 74 7.00 -34.27 -21.53
CA VAL A 74 6.40 -34.29 -20.19
C VAL A 74 5.07 -35.03 -20.24
N GLN A 75 4.63 -35.61 -19.12
CA GLN A 75 3.31 -36.23 -19.05
C GLN A 75 2.22 -35.17 -19.19
N LYS A 76 1.26 -35.42 -20.08
CA LYS A 76 0.10 -34.55 -20.25
C LYS A 76 -0.77 -34.62 -19.00
N THR A 77 -1.10 -33.47 -18.43
CA THR A 77 -2.00 -33.37 -17.27
C THR A 77 -3.24 -32.55 -17.60
N ILE A 78 -4.39 -32.92 -17.03
CA ILE A 78 -5.64 -32.15 -17.08
C ILE A 78 -5.96 -31.60 -15.70
N THR A 79 -6.34 -30.34 -15.65
CA THR A 79 -6.71 -29.67 -14.40
C THR A 79 -8.20 -29.90 -14.15
N VAL A 80 -8.53 -30.71 -13.15
CA VAL A 80 -9.90 -31.00 -12.70
C VAL A 80 -10.14 -30.36 -11.33
N PRO A 81 -11.26 -29.67 -11.08
CA PRO A 81 -11.53 -29.11 -9.76
C PRO A 81 -11.55 -30.21 -8.69
N ARG A 82 -10.74 -30.07 -7.64
CA ARG A 82 -10.75 -31.02 -6.52
C ARG A 82 -11.99 -30.73 -5.68
N MET A 83 -12.85 -31.73 -5.46
CA MET A 83 -13.99 -31.59 -4.53
C MET A 83 -13.57 -31.65 -3.05
N GLN A 84 -12.34 -31.25 -2.71
CA GLN A 84 -11.84 -31.35 -1.35
C GLN A 84 -11.30 -30.01 -0.86
N LYS A 85 -11.78 -29.70 0.32
CA LYS A 85 -11.56 -28.48 1.07
C LYS A 85 -10.13 -28.46 1.66
N ILE A 86 -9.29 -27.50 1.30
CA ILE A 86 -7.94 -27.33 1.87
C ILE A 86 -7.86 -25.94 2.49
N GLN A 87 -7.46 -25.82 3.76
CA GLN A 87 -7.25 -24.53 4.41
C GLN A 87 -5.92 -23.92 3.96
N GLU A 88 -5.95 -22.76 3.31
CA GLU A 88 -4.78 -21.90 3.08
C GLU A 88 -4.73 -20.81 4.14
N PRO A 89 -3.56 -20.53 4.76
CA PRO A 89 -3.43 -19.39 5.64
C PRO A 89 -3.51 -18.10 4.82
N VAL A 90 -4.55 -17.30 5.06
CA VAL A 90 -4.68 -15.95 4.50
C VAL A 90 -3.80 -15.01 5.30
N TYR A 91 -2.78 -14.44 4.66
CA TYR A 91 -2.04 -13.31 5.22
C TYR A 91 -2.85 -12.03 4.96
N GLY A 92 -3.68 -11.64 5.93
CA GLY A 92 -4.32 -10.33 5.94
C GLY A 92 -3.30 -9.26 6.29
N ASP A 93 -3.06 -8.32 5.39
CA ASP A 93 -2.23 -7.14 5.67
C ASP A 93 -3.08 -6.15 6.49
N GLU A 94 -3.22 -6.43 7.80
CA GLU A 94 -3.91 -5.53 8.73
C GLU A 94 -3.02 -4.31 9.00
N THR A 95 -3.29 -3.19 8.34
CA THR A 95 -2.64 -1.91 8.65
C THR A 95 -3.29 -1.32 9.91
N THR A 96 -2.81 -1.71 11.10
CA THR A 96 -3.28 -1.12 12.35
C THR A 96 -2.72 0.30 12.51
N PHE A 97 -3.59 1.32 12.57
CA PHE A 97 -3.20 2.66 12.98
C PHE A 97 -3.07 2.70 14.51
N ASP A 98 -1.85 2.58 15.03
CA ASP A 98 -1.59 2.81 16.45
C ASP A 98 -1.99 4.26 16.79
N SER A 99 -2.73 4.43 17.88
CA SER A 99 -3.03 5.75 18.42
C SER A 99 -1.71 6.33 18.91
N GLY A 100 -1.03 7.08 18.03
CA GLY A 100 0.30 7.62 18.28
C GLY A 100 0.35 8.32 19.64
N LYS A 101 1.07 7.72 20.60
CA LYS A 101 1.14 8.22 21.99
C LYS A 101 2.00 9.47 22.14
N ARG A 102 2.66 9.91 21.07
CA ARG A 102 3.59 11.05 21.09
C ARG A 102 2.82 12.35 20.93
N THR A 103 3.23 13.35 21.69
CA THR A 103 2.72 14.71 21.52
C THR A 103 3.25 15.28 20.21
N HIS A 104 2.35 15.64 19.29
CA HIS A 104 2.67 16.31 18.04
C HIS A 104 2.37 17.80 18.17
N PHE A 105 3.40 18.63 17.97
CA PHE A 105 3.26 20.08 17.93
C PHE A 105 3.01 20.52 16.50
N GLY A 106 2.06 21.45 16.33
CA GLY A 106 1.68 21.90 15.01
C GLY A 106 0.54 22.91 15.06
N MET A 107 0.06 23.27 13.88
CA MET A 107 -1.09 24.14 13.68
C MET A 107 -2.33 23.32 13.31
N ILE A 108 -3.50 23.85 13.67
CA ILE A 108 -4.79 23.28 13.30
C ILE A 108 -5.18 23.82 11.93
N ALA A 109 -5.52 22.93 10.98
CA ALA A 109 -5.81 23.32 9.59
C ALA A 109 -6.99 24.30 9.50
N GLN A 110 -8.00 24.14 10.35
CA GLN A 110 -9.16 25.03 10.43
C GLN A 110 -8.76 26.45 10.86
N GLN A 111 -7.86 26.57 11.84
CA GLN A 111 -7.35 27.88 12.28
C GLN A 111 -6.53 28.57 11.18
N VAL A 112 -5.78 27.80 10.38
CA VAL A 112 -5.09 28.34 9.21
C VAL A 112 -6.08 28.85 8.17
N LYS A 113 -7.17 28.11 7.91
CA LYS A 113 -8.24 28.55 6.99
C LYS A 113 -8.88 29.87 7.46
N GLU A 114 -9.14 30.00 8.75
CA GLU A 114 -9.65 31.23 9.34
C GLU A 114 -8.66 32.40 9.19
N ALA A 115 -7.37 32.14 9.44
CA ALA A 115 -6.32 33.15 9.26
C ALA A 115 -6.20 33.60 7.79
N MET A 116 -6.28 32.67 6.84
CA MET A 116 -6.32 32.95 5.40
C MET A 116 -7.50 33.88 5.04
N ALA A 117 -8.70 33.57 5.52
CA ALA A 117 -9.87 34.40 5.31
C ALA A 117 -9.71 35.81 5.93
N ALA A 118 -9.08 35.91 7.11
CA ALA A 118 -8.86 37.20 7.77
C ALA A 118 -7.89 38.13 7.00
N VAL A 119 -6.94 37.57 6.25
CA VAL A 119 -6.02 38.33 5.39
C VAL A 119 -6.50 38.45 3.94
N GLY A 120 -7.66 37.89 3.60
CA GLY A 120 -8.24 37.93 2.26
C GLY A 120 -7.51 37.06 1.23
N ILE A 121 -6.91 35.95 1.67
CA ILE A 121 -6.26 34.98 0.79
C ILE A 121 -7.17 33.75 0.67
N ASP A 122 -7.63 33.49 -0.55
CA ASP A 122 -8.48 32.32 -0.84
C ASP A 122 -7.68 31.11 -1.33
N ASP A 123 -6.49 31.35 -1.93
CA ASP A 123 -5.64 30.31 -2.53
C ASP A 123 -4.27 30.25 -1.85
N PHE A 124 -4.06 29.20 -1.06
CA PHE A 124 -2.78 28.87 -0.45
C PHE A 124 -2.57 27.37 -0.42
N ALA A 125 -1.61 26.89 -1.21
CA ALA A 125 -1.29 25.46 -1.35
C ALA A 125 -0.83 24.77 -0.03
N GLY A 126 -0.51 25.55 1.01
CA GLY A 126 -0.17 25.00 2.33
C GLY A 126 -1.39 24.46 3.09
N TRP A 127 -2.61 24.85 2.72
CA TRP A 127 -3.85 24.28 3.24
C TRP A 127 -4.51 23.42 2.16
N THR A 128 -4.99 22.24 2.54
CA THR A 128 -5.57 21.28 1.58
C THR A 128 -6.83 20.63 2.11
N LEU A 129 -7.72 20.25 1.20
CA LEU A 129 -8.84 19.34 1.45
C LEU A 129 -8.50 17.93 0.96
N ALA A 130 -8.97 16.91 1.68
CA ALA A 130 -8.85 15.52 1.25
C ALA A 130 -9.70 15.22 0.01
N ASP A 131 -10.83 15.91 -0.12
CA ASP A 131 -11.68 15.95 -1.30
C ASP A 131 -11.97 17.42 -1.64
N ALA A 132 -11.51 17.86 -2.81
CA ALA A 132 -11.63 19.25 -3.24
C ALA A 132 -13.06 19.67 -3.54
N GLU A 133 -13.93 18.72 -3.91
CA GLU A 133 -15.34 18.97 -4.24
C GLU A 133 -16.21 19.02 -2.98
N ASN A 134 -15.69 18.54 -1.85
CA ASN A 134 -16.39 18.53 -0.57
C ASN A 134 -15.72 19.48 0.44
N PRO A 135 -16.31 20.67 0.71
CA PRO A 135 -15.73 21.65 1.63
C PRO A 135 -15.68 21.18 3.09
N ASP A 136 -16.48 20.16 3.45
CA ASP A 136 -16.51 19.54 4.79
C ASP A 136 -15.56 18.34 4.90
N SER A 137 -14.81 18.04 3.84
CA SER A 137 -13.82 16.96 3.86
C SER A 137 -12.67 17.25 4.81
N ARG A 138 -11.92 16.21 5.15
CA ARG A 138 -10.78 16.31 6.07
C ARG A 138 -9.78 17.35 5.55
N GLN A 139 -9.44 18.30 6.41
CA GLN A 139 -8.44 19.33 6.11
C GLN A 139 -7.04 18.87 6.52
N GLY A 140 -6.03 19.33 5.79
CA GLY A 140 -4.63 19.02 6.00
C GLY A 140 -3.73 20.23 5.78
N LEU A 141 -2.48 20.11 6.25
CA LEU A 141 -1.46 21.14 6.10
C LEU A 141 -0.19 20.58 5.46
N ARG A 142 0.40 21.33 4.53
CA ARG A 142 1.73 21.09 3.96
C ARG A 142 2.72 22.06 4.60
N TYR A 143 3.41 21.59 5.64
CA TYR A 143 4.28 22.42 6.48
C TYR A 143 5.42 23.10 5.69
N GLU A 144 5.88 22.49 4.60
CA GLU A 144 6.93 23.02 3.73
C GLU A 144 6.54 24.36 3.10
N GLN A 145 5.25 24.57 2.83
CA GLN A 145 4.74 25.81 2.25
C GLN A 145 4.76 26.99 3.24
N PHE A 146 4.88 26.71 4.55
CA PHE A 146 4.99 27.74 5.59
C PHE A 146 6.42 28.22 5.80
N ILE A 147 7.43 27.45 5.40
CA ILE A 147 8.84 27.84 5.52
C ILE A 147 9.13 29.22 4.89
N PRO A 148 8.77 29.49 3.61
CA PRO A 148 9.01 30.81 3.02
C PRO A 148 8.23 31.93 3.72
N VAL A 149 7.01 31.66 4.18
CA VAL A 149 6.19 32.62 4.94
C VAL A 149 6.88 33.00 6.26
N LEU A 150 7.38 32.00 7.00
CA LEU A 150 8.13 32.21 8.24
C LEU A 150 9.42 33.00 8.02
N ILE A 151 10.17 32.69 6.95
CA ILE A 151 11.40 33.42 6.62
C ILE A 151 11.10 34.90 6.38
N ASN A 152 10.04 35.22 5.65
CA ASN A 152 9.66 36.60 5.39
C ASN A 152 9.17 37.30 6.66
N ALA A 153 8.35 36.64 7.48
CA ALA A 153 7.90 37.17 8.77
C ALA A 153 9.08 37.52 9.69
N VAL A 154 10.11 36.65 9.77
CA VAL A 154 11.32 36.90 10.56
C VAL A 154 12.14 38.08 10.00
N LYS A 155 12.23 38.22 8.67
CA LYS A 155 12.90 39.37 8.04
C LYS A 155 12.20 40.68 8.37
N GLU A 156 10.88 40.72 8.22
CA GLU A 156 10.06 41.90 8.53
C GLU A 156 10.15 42.25 10.01
N LEU A 157 10.03 41.26 10.89
CA LEU A 157 10.20 41.46 12.33
C LEU A 157 11.60 42.00 12.67
N SER A 158 12.64 41.45 12.05
CA SER A 158 14.02 41.91 12.26
C SER A 158 14.23 43.36 11.78
N ALA A 159 13.56 43.76 10.70
CA ALA A 159 13.61 45.14 10.23
C ALA A 159 12.91 46.11 11.21
N GLN A 160 11.72 45.74 11.69
CA GLN A 160 10.97 46.52 12.69
C GLN A 160 11.76 46.69 14.00
N VAL A 161 12.39 45.63 14.49
CA VAL A 161 13.22 45.68 15.71
C VAL A 161 14.41 46.63 15.52
N LYS A 162 15.09 46.58 14.37
CA LYS A 162 16.21 47.49 14.08
C LYS A 162 15.75 48.95 14.02
N GLU A 163 14.62 49.22 13.39
CA GLU A 163 14.05 50.57 13.32
C GLU A 163 13.68 51.09 14.71
N LEU A 164 13.03 50.27 15.54
CA LEU A 164 12.69 50.63 16.91
C LEU A 164 13.93 50.91 17.76
N GLN A 165 14.99 50.10 17.61
CA GLN A 165 16.26 50.30 18.31
C GLN A 165 16.99 51.58 17.90
N GLN A 166 16.87 52.00 16.63
CA GLN A 166 17.48 53.26 16.16
C GLN A 166 16.72 54.51 16.61
N ARG A 167 15.45 54.36 16.99
CA ARG A 167 14.61 55.44 17.52
C ARG A 167 14.71 55.60 19.04
N SER A 168 15.33 54.63 19.73
CA SER A 168 15.59 54.65 21.17
C SER A 168 16.97 55.19 21.49
#